data_AF-A0A4S4BDP4-F1
#
_entry.id   AF-A0A4S4BDP4-F1
#
_cell.length_a   1.000
_cell.length_b   1.000
_cell.length_c   1.000
_cell.angle_alpha   90.00
_cell.angle_beta   90.00
_cell.angle_gamma   90.00
#
_symmetry.space_group_name_H-M   'P 1'
#
loop_
_entity.id
_entity.type
_entity.pdbx_description
1 polymer ?
#
loop_
_entity_poly.entity_id
_entity_poly.type
_entity_poly.pdbx_seq_one_letter_code
_entity_poly.pdbx_strand_id
1 'polypeptide(L)'
;MTGNDQSMTDSDLQTLDDKAMESLRAQITEHLQVKDINGEHVGTVDHLEGDQIKLTKSGSPDGQHHYVSLSDVRSADEVAVYLSKTREEVMA
;
A
#
# COMPACT_ATOMS: atom_id res chain seq x y z
N MET A 1 -33.09 2.08 -33.66
CA MET A 1 -33.74 2.25 -32.34
C MET A 1 -33.49 0.97 -31.56
N THR A 2 -32.76 1.11 -30.45
CA THR A 2 -32.69 0.25 -29.23
C THR A 2 -32.39 -1.25 -29.40
N GLY A 3 -31.40 -1.84 -28.73
CA GLY A 3 -30.56 -1.29 -27.67
C GLY A 3 -29.53 -2.28 -27.15
N ASN A 4 -28.54 -1.70 -26.48
CA ASN A 4 -27.66 -2.24 -25.44
C ASN A 4 -27.61 -3.76 -25.31
N ASP A 5 -26.65 -4.34 -26.02
CA ASP A 5 -25.83 -5.42 -25.49
C ASP A 5 -25.10 -4.88 -24.25
N GLN A 6 -25.70 -5.06 -23.08
CA GLN A 6 -24.94 -5.02 -21.83
C GLN A 6 -24.96 -6.42 -21.28
N SER A 7 -23.96 -7.19 -21.72
CA SER A 7 -23.40 -8.26 -20.92
C SER A 7 -23.13 -7.69 -19.53
N MET A 8 -24.05 -7.93 -18.60
CA MET A 8 -23.80 -7.79 -17.17
C MET A 8 -22.59 -8.66 -16.87
N THR A 9 -21.44 -8.05 -16.65
CA THR A 9 -20.31 -8.73 -16.05
C THR A 9 -20.67 -9.01 -14.59
N ASP A 10 -20.18 -10.14 -14.09
CA ASP A 10 -20.39 -10.74 -12.76
C ASP A 10 -19.82 -9.88 -11.61
N SER A 11 -19.98 -8.55 -11.66
CA SER A 11 -19.29 -7.57 -10.82
C SER A 11 -19.98 -7.32 -9.47
N ASP A 12 -21.12 -7.97 -9.19
CA ASP A 12 -21.96 -7.64 -8.04
C ASP A 12 -21.72 -8.47 -6.78
N LEU A 13 -20.81 -9.45 -6.77
CA LEU A 13 -20.60 -10.31 -5.58
C LEU A 13 -19.18 -10.40 -5.01
N GLN A 14 -18.22 -9.60 -5.51
CA GLN A 14 -16.81 -9.66 -5.04
C GLN A 14 -16.23 -8.32 -4.52
N THR A 15 -16.96 -7.21 -4.57
CA THR A 15 -16.40 -5.83 -4.60
C THR A 15 -16.09 -5.15 -3.26
N LEU A 16 -16.23 -5.84 -2.11
CA LEU A 16 -16.00 -5.20 -0.79
C LEU A 16 -14.50 -5.11 -0.43
N ASP A 17 -13.70 -6.09 -0.82
CA ASP A 17 -12.26 -6.10 -0.57
C ASP A 17 -11.48 -5.27 -1.60
N ASP A 18 -11.94 -5.23 -2.86
CA ASP A 18 -11.26 -4.49 -3.94
C ASP A 18 -11.32 -2.97 -3.74
N LYS A 19 -12.46 -2.42 -3.31
CA LYS A 19 -12.61 -0.96 -3.13
C LYS A 19 -11.75 -0.41 -1.99
N ALA A 20 -11.56 -1.20 -0.93
CA ALA A 20 -10.74 -0.82 0.21
C ALA A 20 -9.24 -0.81 -0.17
N MET A 21 -8.77 -1.84 -0.88
CA MET A 21 -7.40 -1.86 -1.39
C MET A 21 -7.14 -0.78 -2.43
N GLU A 22 -8.08 -0.51 -3.34
CA GLU A 22 -7.94 0.56 -4.33
C GLU A 22 -7.79 1.94 -3.66
N SER A 23 -8.58 2.21 -2.61
CA SER A 23 -8.49 3.46 -1.86
C SER A 23 -7.19 3.56 -1.05
N LEU A 24 -6.66 2.44 -0.55
CA LEU A 24 -5.37 2.41 0.15
C LEU A 24 -4.22 2.74 -0.80
N ARG A 25 -4.21 2.12 -1.98
CA ARG A 25 -3.24 2.40 -3.05
C ARG A 25 -3.26 3.86 -3.47
N ALA A 26 -4.45 4.44 -3.61
CA ALA A 26 -4.61 5.85 -3.99
C ALA A 26 -4.04 6.82 -2.94
N GLN A 27 -4.00 6.41 -1.66
CA GLN A 27 -3.42 7.22 -0.58
C GLN A 27 -1.90 7.11 -0.50
N ILE A 28 -1.32 6.01 -0.98
CA ILE A 28 0.12 5.78 -0.93
C ILE A 28 0.78 6.53 -2.08
N THR A 29 1.40 7.66 -1.73
CA THR A 29 2.16 8.49 -2.66
C THR A 29 3.66 8.39 -2.38
N GLU A 30 4.45 8.75 -3.38
CA GLU A 30 5.91 8.84 -3.25
C GLU A 30 6.27 9.87 -2.17
N HIS A 31 7.39 9.64 -1.49
CA HIS A 31 7.89 10.46 -0.37
C HIS A 31 7.10 10.39 0.95
N LEU A 32 6.04 9.59 1.05
CA LEU A 32 5.37 9.36 2.34
C LEU A 32 6.28 8.61 3.32
N GLN A 33 6.16 8.94 4.60
CA GLN A 33 6.88 8.20 5.64
C GLN A 33 6.22 6.84 5.84
N VAL A 34 7.02 5.81 6.09
CA VAL A 34 6.51 4.48 6.44
C VAL A 34 6.81 4.26 7.91
N LYS A 35 5.76 3.98 8.67
CA LYS A 35 5.80 3.75 10.10
C LYS A 35 5.33 2.35 10.42
N ASP A 36 5.99 1.71 11.37
CA ASP A 36 5.60 0.37 11.80
C ASP A 36 4.35 0.42 12.70
N ILE A 37 3.90 -0.74 13.17
CA ILE A 37 2.77 -0.85 14.11
C ILE A 37 3.01 -0.11 15.43
N ASN A 38 4.26 0.07 15.85
CA ASN A 38 4.64 0.86 17.03
C ASN A 38 4.75 2.37 16.74
N GLY A 39 4.69 2.77 15.47
CA GLY A 39 4.84 4.17 15.04
C GLY A 39 6.28 4.63 14.83
N GLU A 40 7.25 3.72 14.91
CA GLU A 40 8.65 3.96 14.58
C GLU A 40 8.83 4.17 13.07
N HIS A 41 9.76 5.03 12.70
CA HIS A 41 10.08 5.28 11.30
C HIS A 41 10.83 4.07 10.70
N VAL A 42 10.19 3.40 9.74
CA VAL A 42 10.76 2.27 8.97
C VAL A 42 11.49 2.79 7.75
N GLY A 43 10.92 3.78 7.06
CA GLY A 43 11.53 4.42 5.92
C GLY A 43 10.62 5.39 5.19
N THR A 44 10.86 5.57 3.89
CA THR A 44 10.07 6.49 3.04
C THR A 44 9.73 5.79 1.74
N VAL A 45 8.51 5.99 1.25
CA VAL A 45 8.02 5.44 -0.03
C VAL A 45 8.84 6.01 -1.18
N ASP A 46 9.49 5.14 -1.95
CA ASP A 46 10.13 5.45 -3.22
C ASP A 46 9.10 5.40 -4.34
N HIS A 47 8.43 4.26 -4.48
CA HIS A 47 7.46 3.99 -5.53
C HIS A 47 6.48 2.89 -5.11
N LEU A 48 5.31 2.84 -5.73
CA LEU A 48 4.36 1.73 -5.58
C LEU A 48 4.44 0.83 -6.81
N GLU A 49 4.94 -0.39 -6.66
CA GLU A 49 5.00 -1.42 -7.70
C GLU A 49 3.86 -2.42 -7.51
N GLY A 50 2.72 -2.16 -8.18
CA GLY A 50 1.54 -3.02 -8.10
C GLY A 50 0.96 -3.08 -6.69
N ASP A 51 1.24 -4.19 -5.98
CA ASP A 51 0.83 -4.45 -4.59
C ASP A 51 1.95 -4.24 -3.56
N GLN A 52 3.09 -3.71 -3.99
CA GLN A 52 4.27 -3.57 -3.13
C GLN A 52 4.76 -2.13 -3.11
N ILE A 53 4.99 -1.63 -1.91
CA ILE A 53 5.61 -0.34 -1.64
C ILE A 53 7.11 -0.54 -1.61
N LYS A 54 7.80 0.05 -2.56
CA LYS A 54 9.26 0.12 -2.58
C LYS A 54 9.72 1.23 -1.63
N LEU A 55 10.61 0.90 -0.69
CA LEU A 55 11.21 1.88 0.20
C LEU A 55 12.49 2.46 -0.40
N THR A 56 12.73 3.74 -0.13
CA THR A 56 13.97 4.41 -0.50
C THR A 56 15.13 3.85 0.32
N LYS A 57 16.29 3.73 -0.35
CA LYS A 57 17.54 3.32 0.31
C LYS A 57 17.94 4.25 1.46
N SER A 58 17.70 5.56 1.29
CA SER A 58 18.03 6.59 2.27
C SER A 58 17.09 6.60 3.47
N GLY A 59 15.84 6.15 3.31
CA GLY A 59 14.88 6.02 4.40
C GLY A 59 15.10 4.76 5.24
N SER A 60 15.79 3.76 4.70
CA SER A 60 16.02 2.49 5.39
C SER A 60 17.26 2.58 6.29
N PRO A 61 17.18 2.22 7.58
CA PRO A 61 18.28 2.33 8.53
C PRO A 61 19.47 1.41 8.22
N ASP A 62 19.24 0.35 7.45
CA ASP A 62 20.25 -0.60 6.96
C ASP A 62 20.75 -0.28 5.54
N GLY A 63 20.18 0.73 4.88
CA GLY A 63 20.62 1.18 3.55
C GLY A 63 20.36 0.17 2.43
N GLN A 64 19.34 -0.69 2.55
CA GLN A 64 18.88 -1.60 1.50
C GLN A 64 17.51 -1.19 0.95
N HIS A 65 17.12 -1.80 -0.19
CA HIS A 65 15.78 -1.64 -0.75
C HIS A 65 14.86 -2.67 -0.11
N HIS A 66 14.02 -2.22 0.81
CA HIS A 66 12.94 -3.03 1.37
C HIS A 66 11.67 -2.86 0.55
N TYR A 67 10.90 -3.95 0.44
CA TYR A 67 9.61 -3.96 -0.22
C TYR A 67 8.55 -4.35 0.81
N VAL A 68 7.56 -3.49 0.97
CA VAL A 68 6.46 -3.71 1.90
C VAL A 68 5.21 -4.06 1.11
N SER A 69 4.60 -5.19 1.39
CA SER A 69 3.34 -5.56 0.72
C SER A 69 2.20 -4.69 1.24
N LEU A 70 1.27 -4.29 0.36
CA LEU A 70 0.06 -3.58 0.77
C LEU A 70 -0.77 -4.36 1.79
N SER A 71 -0.68 -5.69 1.79
CA SER A 71 -1.30 -6.55 2.81
C SER A 71 -0.75 -6.30 4.22
N ASP A 72 0.49 -5.81 4.33
CA ASP A 72 1.12 -5.42 5.60
C ASP A 72 0.82 -3.96 5.96
N VAL A 73 0.13 -3.22 5.10
CA VAL A 73 -0.32 -1.86 5.38
C VAL A 73 -1.63 -1.93 6.12
N ARG A 74 -1.64 -1.37 7.33
CA ARG A 74 -2.85 -1.24 8.13
C ARG A 74 -3.68 -0.04 7.69
N SER A 75 -3.03 1.09 7.45
CA SER A 75 -3.68 2.35 7.04
C SER A 75 -2.66 3.25 6.37
N ALA A 76 -3.10 4.16 5.52
CA ALA A 76 -2.24 5.18 4.94
C ALA A 76 -2.98 6.52 4.99
N ASP A 77 -2.23 7.58 5.24
CA ASP A 77 -2.71 8.96 5.26
C ASP A 77 -1.78 9.83 4.39
N GLU A 78 -2.13 11.11 4.23
CA GLU A 78 -1.36 12.08 3.42
C GLU A 78 0.05 12.38 3.98
N VAL A 79 0.40 11.87 5.17
CA VAL A 79 1.68 12.12 5.84
C VAL A 79 2.51 10.85 5.96
N ALA A 80 1.87 9.70 6.23
CA ALA A 80 2.56 8.45 6.50
C ALA A 80 1.68 7.22 6.20
N VAL A 81 2.35 6.13 5.87
CA VAL A 81 1.81 4.78 5.76
C VAL A 81 2.08 4.04 7.07
N TYR A 82 1.04 3.50 7.68
CA TYR A 82 1.09 2.73 8.92
C TYR A 82 1.01 1.24 8.62
N LEU A 83 2.02 0.49 9.05
CA LEU A 83 2.08 -0.94 8.87
C LEU A 83 1.41 -1.69 10.02
N SER A 84 0.98 -2.92 9.74
CA SER A 84 0.55 -3.90 10.74
C SER A 84 1.72 -4.69 11.33
N LYS A 85 2.91 -4.60 10.71
CA LYS A 85 4.14 -5.25 11.14
C LYS A 85 5.09 -4.28 11.82
N THR A 86 6.01 -4.85 12.61
CA THR A 86 7.10 -4.11 13.24
C THR A 86 8.24 -3.82 12.25
N ARG A 87 9.08 -2.81 12.57
CA ARG A 87 10.27 -2.49 11.79
C ARG A 87 11.19 -3.71 11.61
N GLU A 88 11.35 -4.51 12.66
CA GLU A 88 12.16 -5.73 12.64
C GLU A 88 11.60 -6.76 11.67
N GLU A 89 10.29 -6.98 11.64
CA GLU A 89 9.65 -7.92 10.71
C GLU A 89 9.72 -7.49 9.24
N VAL A 90 9.77 -6.18 8.99
CA VAL A 90 9.93 -5.63 7.63
C VAL A 90 11.38 -5.71 7.15
N MET A 91 12.34 -5.62 8.07
CA MET A 91 13.78 -5.59 7.77
C MET A 91 14.50 -6.93 7.94
N ALA A 92 13.81 -7.95 8.48
CA ALA A 92 14.32 -9.30 8.68
C ALA A 92 14.49 -10.06 7.36
#